data_AF-A0AAU5SDW7-F1
#
_entry.id   AF-A0AAU5SDW7-F1
#
_cell.length_a   1.000
_cell.length_b   1.000
_cell.length_c   1.000
_cell.angle_alpha   90.00
_cell.angle_beta   90.00
_cell.angle_gamma   90.00
#
_symmetry.space_group_name_H-M   'P 1'
#
loop_
_entity.id
_entity.type
_entity.pdbx_description
1 polymer ?
#
loop_
_entity_poly.entity_id
_entity_poly.type
_entity_poly.pdbx_seq_one_letter_code
_entity_poly.pdbx_strand_id
1 'polypeptide(L)'
;MAATTRPAATPVVLHGCGGQPVTSPTTFTLACGDGKISLGSLVWSDWGRPTASATGKYLAVGCVPDCASGTEVPYAATVTVSGLLDGGYTVMHISAPHAPSRTADYRLDTQGPVEAR
;
A
#
# COMPACT_ATOMS: atom_id res chain seq x y z
N MET A 1 -31.39 -0.89 23.46
CA MET A 1 -30.57 -0.62 22.26
C MET A 1 -29.48 -1.67 22.20
N ALA A 2 -29.45 -2.52 21.18
CA ALA A 2 -28.45 -3.58 21.07
C ALA A 2 -27.15 -3.00 20.52
N ALA A 3 -26.12 -2.90 21.35
CA ALA A 3 -24.76 -2.67 20.88
C ALA A 3 -24.33 -3.94 20.14
N THR A 4 -24.28 -3.89 18.81
CA THR A 4 -23.59 -4.91 18.02
C THR A 4 -22.11 -4.86 18.41
N THR A 5 -21.67 -5.81 19.22
CA THR A 5 -20.25 -6.09 19.41
C THR A 5 -19.70 -6.46 18.03
N ARG A 6 -19.01 -5.51 17.39
CA ARG A 6 -18.31 -5.79 16.13
C ARG A 6 -17.32 -6.92 16.44
N PRO A 7 -17.36 -8.07 15.75
CA PRO A 7 -16.40 -9.13 15.98
C PRO A 7 -15.00 -8.52 15.95
N ALA A 8 -14.19 -8.84 16.96
CA ALA A 8 -12.80 -8.41 17.00
C ALA A 8 -12.14 -8.96 15.73
N ALA A 9 -12.03 -8.10 14.71
CA ALA A 9 -11.35 -8.44 13.48
C ALA A 9 -9.95 -8.90 13.88
N THR A 10 -9.57 -10.10 13.45
CA THR A 10 -8.19 -10.57 13.56
C THR A 10 -7.27 -9.42 13.16
N PRO A 11 -6.21 -9.13 13.94
CA PRO A 11 -5.35 -7.99 13.66
C PRO A 11 -4.72 -8.20 12.28
N VAL A 12 -5.30 -7.55 11.27
CA VAL A 12 -4.82 -7.65 9.91
C VAL A 12 -3.65 -6.70 9.74
N VAL A 13 -2.57 -7.23 9.19
CA VAL A 13 -1.30 -6.53 9.01
C VAL A 13 -0.89 -6.54 7.54
N LEU A 14 -0.15 -5.51 7.17
CA LEU A 14 0.64 -5.47 5.94
C LEU A 14 2.10 -5.66 6.33
N HIS A 15 2.84 -6.43 5.57
CA HIS A 15 4.29 -6.52 5.73
C HIS A 15 4.95 -5.42 4.90
N GLY A 16 5.49 -4.42 5.59
CA GLY A 16 6.35 -3.41 4.98
C GLY A 16 7.74 -3.93 4.68
N CYS A 17 8.60 -3.05 4.17
CA CYS A 17 9.99 -3.35 3.92
C CYS A 17 10.70 -3.90 5.17
N GLY A 18 11.45 -4.99 5.01
CA GLY A 18 12.10 -5.68 6.13
C GLY A 18 11.15 -6.56 6.96
N GLY A 19 9.95 -6.83 6.44
CA GLY A 19 8.96 -7.68 7.08
C GLY A 19 8.24 -7.05 8.26
N GLN A 20 8.33 -5.73 8.42
CA GLN A 20 7.66 -5.02 9.51
C GLN A 20 6.13 -5.12 9.38
N PRO A 21 5.44 -5.76 10.33
CA PRO A 21 3.98 -5.80 10.32
C PRO A 21 3.44 -4.41 10.68
N VAL A 22 2.63 -3.84 9.80
CA VAL A 22 1.99 -2.54 9.98
C VAL A 22 0.48 -2.66 9.81
N THR A 23 -0.27 -2.06 10.72
CA THR A 23 -1.74 -2.08 10.71
C THR A 23 -2.26 -0.79 10.12
N SER A 24 -2.98 -0.89 8.99
CA SER A 24 -3.60 0.24 8.28
C SER A 24 -2.70 1.49 8.20
N PRO A 25 -1.49 1.37 7.63
CA PRO A 25 -0.52 2.46 7.61
C PRO A 25 -1.03 3.63 6.76
N THR A 26 -0.82 4.85 7.24
CA THR A 26 -1.08 6.08 6.47
C THR A 26 0.01 6.38 5.45
N THR A 27 1.20 5.80 5.66
CA THR A 27 2.37 5.89 4.78
C THR A 27 2.97 4.51 4.57
N PHE A 28 3.25 4.12 3.33
CA PHE A 28 3.77 2.79 3.02
C PHE A 28 4.80 2.85 1.91
N THR A 29 6.04 2.45 2.18
CA THR A 29 7.11 2.38 1.18
C THR A 29 6.94 1.11 0.36
N LEU A 30 6.86 1.27 -0.97
CA LEU A 30 6.66 0.17 -1.91
C LEU A 30 7.99 -0.33 -2.48
N ALA A 31 8.88 0.59 -2.84
CA ALA A 31 10.19 0.23 -3.35
C ALA A 31 11.16 0.01 -2.19
N CYS A 32 11.20 -1.20 -1.62
CA CYS A 32 12.09 -1.48 -0.49
C CYS A 32 13.59 -1.42 -0.82
N GLY A 33 13.96 -1.66 -2.08
CA GLY A 33 15.34 -1.56 -2.54
C GLY A 33 15.78 -0.11 -2.78
N ASP A 34 15.05 0.60 -3.65
CA ASP A 34 15.44 1.95 -4.09
C ASP A 34 14.80 3.09 -3.29
N GLY A 35 13.74 2.84 -2.51
CA GLY A 35 13.01 3.86 -1.75
C GLY A 35 12.28 4.92 -2.58
N LYS A 36 12.32 4.81 -3.91
CA LYS A 36 11.82 5.84 -4.85
C LYS A 36 10.30 5.91 -4.98
N ILE A 37 9.61 4.92 -4.44
CA ILE A 37 8.16 4.80 -4.52
C ILE A 37 7.61 4.59 -3.12
N SER A 38 6.74 5.50 -2.71
CA SER A 38 6.05 5.48 -1.44
C SER A 38 4.59 5.86 -1.61
N LEU A 39 3.77 5.50 -0.64
CA LEU A 39 2.41 5.96 -0.52
C LEU A 39 2.30 6.86 0.70
N GLY A 40 1.50 7.91 0.59
CA GLY A 40 1.22 8.83 1.68
C GLY A 40 -0.25 9.19 1.75
N SER A 41 -0.69 9.67 2.92
CA SER A 41 -2.07 10.08 3.17
C SER A 41 -3.09 8.97 2.86
N LEU A 42 -2.74 7.71 3.10
CA LEU A 42 -3.62 6.56 2.89
C LEU A 42 -4.75 6.54 3.93
N VAL A 43 -5.98 6.47 3.45
CA VAL A 43 -7.19 6.32 4.25
C VAL A 43 -7.84 5.00 3.89
N TRP A 44 -7.71 4.01 4.78
CA TRP A 44 -8.24 2.66 4.61
C TRP A 44 -9.74 2.56 4.90
N SER A 45 -10.42 1.76 4.09
CA SER A 45 -11.81 1.35 4.22
C SER A 45 -11.88 -0.17 4.12
N ASP A 46 -12.82 -0.76 4.86
CA ASP A 46 -13.00 -2.21 4.93
C ASP A 46 -11.75 -2.99 5.38
N TRP A 47 -10.87 -2.35 6.16
CA TRP A 47 -9.71 -3.00 6.75
C TRP A 47 -10.11 -4.24 7.56
N GLY A 48 -9.42 -5.34 7.34
CA GLY A 48 -9.71 -6.62 7.99
C GLY A 48 -10.69 -7.51 7.23
N ARG A 49 -11.28 -7.04 6.12
CA ARG A 49 -12.04 -7.88 5.20
C ARG A 49 -11.12 -8.62 4.21
N PRO A 50 -11.60 -9.64 3.48
CA PRO A 50 -10.85 -10.32 2.42
C PRO A 50 -10.23 -9.37 1.38
N THR A 51 -10.89 -8.23 1.18
CA THR A 51 -10.43 -7.11 0.35
C THR A 51 -10.63 -5.82 1.13
N ALA A 52 -9.60 -4.98 1.19
CA ALA A 52 -9.67 -3.62 1.73
C ALA A 52 -9.19 -2.62 0.68
N SER A 53 -9.69 -1.39 0.76
CA SER A 53 -9.30 -0.32 -0.17
C SER A 53 -8.84 0.90 0.60
N ALA A 54 -7.84 1.60 0.10
CA ALA A 54 -7.38 2.87 0.61
C ALA A 54 -7.33 3.91 -0.50
N THR A 55 -7.59 5.16 -0.14
CA THR A 55 -7.35 6.30 -1.02
C THR A 55 -6.22 7.12 -0.45
N GLY A 56 -5.27 7.52 -1.27
CA GLY A 56 -4.12 8.29 -0.82
C GLY A 56 -3.37 8.93 -1.98
N LYS A 57 -2.07 9.11 -1.78
CA LYS A 57 -1.15 9.71 -2.74
C LYS A 57 -0.02 8.72 -3.03
N TYR A 58 0.20 8.45 -4.31
CA TYR A 58 1.37 7.76 -4.82
C TYR A 58 2.49 8.78 -5.01
N LEU A 59 3.53 8.61 -4.22
CA LEU A 59 4.71 9.43 -4.17
C LEU A 59 5.78 8.71 -4.98
N ALA A 60 6.07 9.22 -6.16
CA ALA A 60 7.15 8.73 -6.99
C ALA A 60 8.21 9.81 -7.16
N VAL A 61 9.47 9.45 -6.95
CA VAL A 61 10.59 10.33 -7.26
C VAL A 61 10.81 10.30 -8.78
N GLY A 62 10.51 11.41 -9.43
CA GLY A 62 10.69 11.55 -10.88
C GLY A 62 12.16 11.58 -11.27
N CYS A 63 12.61 10.60 -12.06
CA CYS A 63 13.98 10.50 -12.55
C CYS A 63 14.18 11.28 -13.86
N VAL A 64 14.11 12.61 -13.82
CA VAL A 64 14.58 13.47 -14.93
C VAL A 64 15.15 14.76 -14.33
N PRO A 65 16.43 15.12 -14.56
CA PRO A 65 17.47 14.39 -15.29
C PRO A 65 18.14 13.26 -14.50
N ASP A 66 18.20 13.34 -13.17
CA ASP A 66 18.84 12.34 -12.30
C ASP A 66 17.91 11.99 -11.13
N CYS A 67 17.73 10.69 -10.82
CA CYS A 67 16.90 10.25 -9.71
C CYS A 67 17.35 10.82 -8.34
N ALA A 68 18.61 11.24 -8.21
CA ALA A 68 19.18 11.81 -6.98
C ALA A 68 18.72 13.25 -6.72
N SER A 69 18.27 13.96 -7.76
CA SER A 69 17.77 15.34 -7.69
C SER A 69 16.27 15.44 -8.04
N GLY A 70 15.63 14.28 -8.29
CA GLY A 70 14.21 14.18 -8.58
C GLY A 70 13.36 14.69 -7.42
N THR A 71 12.32 15.46 -7.73
CA THR A 71 11.31 15.84 -6.74
C THR A 71 10.31 14.70 -6.59
N GLU A 72 9.92 14.41 -5.34
CA GLU A 72 8.81 13.53 -5.07
C GLU A 72 7.51 14.19 -5.55
N VAL A 73 6.85 13.60 -6.54
CA VAL A 73 5.59 14.12 -7.07
C VAL A 73 4.42 13.32 -6.50
N PRO A 74 3.50 13.95 -5.76
CA PRO A 74 2.30 13.28 -5.27
C PRO A 74 1.25 13.16 -6.36
N TYR A 75 0.89 11.94 -6.71
CA TYR A 75 -0.23 11.60 -7.59
C TYR A 75 -1.39 11.03 -6.77
N ALA A 76 -2.63 11.43 -7.04
CA ALA A 76 -3.78 10.78 -6.39
C ALA A 76 -3.83 9.30 -6.80
N ALA A 77 -3.92 8.42 -5.81
CA ALA A 77 -3.90 6.98 -6.03
C ALA A 77 -4.91 6.25 -5.13
N THR A 78 -5.50 5.21 -5.69
CA THR A 78 -6.33 4.26 -4.98
C THR A 78 -5.57 2.97 -4.83
N VAL A 79 -5.49 2.47 -3.62
CA VAL A 79 -4.84 1.23 -3.25
C VAL A 79 -5.92 0.23 -2.92
N THR A 80 -5.79 -1.00 -3.40
CA THR A 80 -6.71 -2.09 -3.07
C THR A 80 -5.88 -3.30 -2.69
N VAL A 81 -6.03 -3.76 -1.46
CA VAL A 81 -5.35 -4.95 -0.96
C VAL A 81 -6.34 -6.11 -0.88
N SER A 82 -5.87 -7.29 -1.25
CA SER A 82 -6.69 -8.50 -1.29
C SER A 82 -5.84 -9.74 -1.00
N GLY A 83 -6.48 -10.90 -0.97
CA GLY A 83 -5.82 -12.17 -0.65
C GLY A 83 -5.41 -12.22 0.81
N LEU A 84 -6.33 -11.86 1.71
CA LEU A 84 -6.13 -11.96 3.16
C LEU A 84 -5.92 -13.43 3.55
N LEU A 85 -4.70 -13.77 3.97
CA LEU A 85 -4.28 -15.10 4.41
C LEU A 85 -3.63 -14.97 5.79
N ASP A 86 -4.08 -15.74 6.78
CA ASP A 86 -3.54 -15.71 8.16
C ASP A 86 -3.48 -14.30 8.80
N GLY A 87 -4.35 -13.39 8.38
CA GLY A 87 -4.34 -12.01 8.85
C GLY A 87 -3.32 -11.10 8.15
N GLY A 88 -2.70 -11.53 7.05
CA GLY A 88 -1.86 -10.71 6.18
C GLY A 88 -2.47 -10.57 4.78
N TYR A 89 -2.48 -9.35 4.22
CA TYR A 89 -2.79 -9.19 2.80
C TYR A 89 -1.60 -9.65 1.94
N THR A 90 -1.88 -10.35 0.84
CA THR A 90 -0.85 -10.91 -0.06
C THR A 90 -0.76 -10.21 -1.41
N VAL A 91 -1.80 -9.45 -1.79
CA VAL A 91 -1.87 -8.73 -3.07
C VAL A 91 -2.25 -7.28 -2.79
N MET A 92 -1.61 -6.36 -3.50
CA MET A 92 -1.83 -4.92 -3.44
C MET A 92 -1.83 -4.34 -4.84
N HIS A 93 -3.01 -3.92 -5.30
CA HIS A 93 -3.20 -3.21 -6.54
C HIS A 93 -3.21 -1.70 -6.27
N ILE A 94 -2.51 -0.93 -7.09
CA ILE A 94 -2.47 0.52 -7.00
C ILE A 94 -2.92 1.09 -8.33
N SER A 95 -3.87 2.01 -8.29
CA SER A 95 -4.37 2.74 -9.45
C SER A 95 -4.11 4.23 -9.26
N ALA A 96 -3.26 4.79 -10.11
CA ALA A 96 -2.86 6.19 -10.10
C ALA A 96 -2.92 6.74 -11.53
N PRO A 97 -4.09 7.16 -12.04
CA PRO A 97 -4.29 7.45 -13.46
C PRO A 97 -3.44 8.60 -14.02
N HIS A 98 -2.88 9.43 -13.13
CA HIS A 98 -2.03 10.58 -13.45
C HIS A 98 -0.54 10.31 -13.26
N ALA A 99 -0.18 9.18 -12.65
CA ALA A 99 1.21 8.75 -12.53
C ALA A 99 1.68 8.17 -13.89
N PRO A 100 3.00 8.18 -14.16
CA PRO A 100 3.56 7.50 -15.32
C PRO A 100 3.21 5.99 -15.32
N SER A 101 3.23 5.37 -14.15
CA SER A 101 2.66 4.04 -13.89
C SER A 101 1.19 4.19 -13.49
N ARG A 102 0.29 4.17 -14.48
CA ARG A 102 -1.16 4.33 -14.23
C ARG A 102 -1.72 3.30 -13.26
N THR A 103 -1.18 2.10 -13.29
CA THR A 103 -1.50 1.00 -12.38
C THR A 103 -0.22 0.27 -12.03
N ALA A 104 -0.12 -0.21 -10.79
CA ALA A 104 1.00 -1.00 -10.31
C ALA A 104 0.49 -2.10 -9.37
N ASP A 105 0.91 -3.33 -9.64
CA ASP A 105 0.55 -4.50 -8.86
C ASP A 105 1.76 -4.93 -8.01
N TYR A 106 1.52 -5.10 -6.71
CA TYR A 106 2.50 -5.55 -5.75
C TYR A 106 2.00 -6.81 -5.05
N ARG A 107 2.88 -7.80 -4.95
CA ARG A 107 2.70 -8.94 -4.05
C ARG A 107 3.31 -8.59 -2.71
N LEU A 108 2.55 -8.77 -1.65
CA LEU A 108 3.01 -8.56 -0.29
C LEU A 108 3.46 -9.91 0.26
N ASP A 109 4.75 -10.04 0.49
CA ASP A 109 5.32 -11.19 1.17
C ASP A 109 5.84 -10.81 2.55
N THR A 110 6.40 -11.78 3.27
CA THR A 110 6.90 -11.60 4.64
C THR A 110 8.12 -10.69 4.74
N GLN A 111 8.76 -10.33 3.63
CA GLN A 111 9.89 -9.40 3.55
C GLN A 111 9.47 -8.00 3.01
N GLY A 112 8.31 -7.91 2.38
CA GLY A 112 7.70 -6.65 1.96
C GLY A 112 6.92 -6.73 0.65
N PRO A 113 6.56 -5.56 0.06
CA PRO A 113 6.01 -5.46 -1.28
C PRO A 113 7.06 -5.78 -2.37
N VAL A 114 6.68 -6.67 -3.29
CA VAL A 114 7.44 -7.04 -4.50
C VAL A 114 6.57 -6.74 -5.72
N GLU A 115 7.11 -6.02 -6.70
CA GLU A 115 6.39 -5.73 -7.94
C GLU A 115 6.02 -7.02 -8.68
N ALA A 116 4.72 -7.20 -8.93
CA ALA A 116 4.20 -8.22 -9.81
C ALA A 116 4.37 -7.71 -11.25
N ARG A 117 5.48 -8.10 -11.89
CA ARG A 117 5.72 -7.82 -13.31
C ARG A 117 4.70 -8.46 -14.24
#